data_AF-A0A3N1PYC2-F1
#
_entry.id   AF-A0A3N1PYC2-F1
#
_cell.length_a   1.000
_cell.length_b   1.000
_cell.length_c   1.000
_cell.angle_alpha   90.00
_cell.angle_beta   90.00
_cell.angle_gamma   90.00
#
_symmetry.space_group_name_H-M   'P 1'
#
loop_
_entity.id
_entity.type
_entity.pdbx_description
1 polymer ?
#
loop_
_entity_poly.entity_id
_entity_poly.type
_entity_poly.pdbx_seq_one_letter_code
_entity_poly.pdbx_strand_id
1 'polypeptide(L)'
;MDAETDNRPDELALQREMASAVAASLAEVEWAEASLFWSELAGRRLETLSVGGHASEQPVPRAVDELGLRLRRDMAAAERGTWLSMSLVMEADGGFTCRFNYDRRVYANPGSPFTAGPGAAGPDDEAWAHDLARFPRSPRYTPAWLPGAGLGIAAPYDVLADAWGWPGVFASVEQQTDAALAANGAVPPLAPADAEAVGRLVLSAVVADVLEPHHLATLLGLHREAVGRRLLPDVPGVDGLDPALPLLEAREQSSPALLGVEAGVYGVIGDVVRARLRG
;
A
#
# COMPACT_ATOMS: atom_id res chain seq x y z
N MET A 1 18.52 -1.80 -11.16
CA MET A 1 18.20 -1.54 -12.58
C MET A 1 18.64 -2.79 -13.31
N ASP A 2 17.73 -3.76 -13.42
CA ASP A 2 17.90 -4.94 -14.27
C ASP A 2 16.54 -5.18 -14.92
N ALA A 3 16.59 -5.25 -16.25
CA ALA A 3 15.47 -5.38 -17.14
C ALA A 3 14.98 -6.83 -17.14
N GLU A 4 13.98 -7.13 -16.32
CA GLU A 4 13.15 -8.30 -16.51
C GLU A 4 12.04 -7.92 -17.51
N THR A 5 12.45 -7.73 -18.77
CA THR A 5 11.52 -7.61 -19.91
C THR A 5 11.49 -8.95 -20.65
N ASP A 6 11.25 -10.03 -19.90
CA ASP A 6 10.77 -11.27 -20.50
C ASP A 6 9.28 -11.09 -20.80
N ASN A 7 8.98 -10.28 -21.81
CA ASN A 7 7.61 -10.12 -22.29
C ASN A 7 7.18 -11.48 -22.82
N ARG A 8 6.37 -12.19 -22.02
CA ARG A 8 5.72 -13.42 -22.47
C ARG A 8 5.02 -13.12 -23.80
N PRO A 9 5.12 -13.99 -24.83
CA PRO A 9 4.56 -13.74 -26.15
C PRO A 9 3.09 -13.29 -26.13
N ASP A 10 2.33 -13.79 -25.15
CA ASP A 10 0.91 -13.48 -24.94
C ASP A 10 0.67 -12.05 -24.41
N GLU A 11 1.61 -11.48 -23.66
CA GLU A 11 1.52 -10.10 -23.14
C GLU A 11 1.62 -9.08 -24.28
N LEU A 12 2.64 -9.20 -25.14
CA LEU A 12 2.83 -8.29 -26.27
C LEU A 12 1.67 -8.40 -27.28
N ALA A 13 1.12 -9.60 -27.46
CA ALA A 13 -0.06 -9.80 -28.29
C ALA A 13 -1.26 -9.01 -27.76
N LEU A 14 -1.54 -9.08 -26.45
CA LEU A 14 -2.62 -8.33 -25.81
C LEU A 14 -2.43 -6.81 -25.87
N GLN A 15 -1.20 -6.33 -25.67
CA GLN A 15 -0.88 -4.90 -25.81
C GLN A 15 -1.14 -4.42 -27.24
N ARG A 16 -0.76 -5.22 -28.25
CA ARG A 16 -1.01 -4.91 -29.66
C ARG A 16 -2.50 -4.96 -30.01
N GLU A 17 -3.25 -5.93 -29.48
CA GLU A 17 -4.71 -6.01 -29.64
C GLU A 17 -5.38 -4.74 -29.07
N MET A 18 -4.94 -4.28 -27.90
CA MET A 18 -5.45 -3.07 -27.27
C MET A 18 -5.11 -1.81 -28.08
N ALA A 19 -3.87 -1.67 -28.54
CA ALA A 19 -3.47 -0.57 -29.42
C ALA A 19 -4.27 -0.57 -30.73
N SER A 20 -4.50 -1.75 -31.32
CA SER A 20 -5.30 -1.88 -32.54
C SER A 20 -6.76 -1.48 -32.32
N ALA A 21 -7.34 -1.84 -31.17
CA ALA A 21 -8.71 -1.46 -30.82
C ALA A 21 -8.86 0.06 -30.63
N VAL A 22 -7.86 0.71 -30.00
CA VAL A 22 -7.82 2.17 -29.87
C VAL A 22 -7.66 2.83 -31.24
N ALA A 23 -6.69 2.40 -32.06
CA ALA A 23 -6.47 2.96 -33.39
C ALA A 23 -7.73 2.86 -34.27
N ALA A 24 -8.40 1.70 -34.27
CA ALA A 24 -9.63 1.49 -35.03
C ALA A 24 -10.76 2.42 -34.59
N SER A 25 -10.84 2.76 -33.30
CA SER A 25 -11.85 3.71 -32.80
C SER A 25 -11.60 5.17 -33.20
N LEU A 26 -10.37 5.48 -33.61
CA LEU A 26 -9.92 6.80 -34.01
C LEU A 26 -9.81 6.96 -35.53
N ALA A 27 -10.35 6.02 -36.32
CA ALA A 27 -10.21 6.02 -37.78
C ALA A 27 -10.72 7.30 -38.47
N GLU A 28 -11.71 7.97 -37.88
CA GLU A 28 -12.31 9.21 -38.38
C GLU A 28 -11.81 10.47 -37.65
N VAL A 29 -10.80 10.33 -36.79
CA VAL A 29 -10.22 11.41 -36.00
C VAL A 29 -8.84 11.76 -36.57
N GLU A 30 -8.54 13.04 -36.74
CA GLU A 30 -7.18 13.48 -37.06
C GLU A 30 -6.34 13.56 -35.78
N TRP A 31 -5.36 12.68 -35.64
CA TRP A 31 -4.45 12.63 -34.49
C TRP A 31 -3.03 12.31 -34.92
N ALA A 32 -2.06 12.83 -34.17
CA ALA A 32 -0.63 12.52 -34.28
C ALA A 32 -0.20 11.56 -33.17
N GLU A 33 -0.74 11.76 -31.95
CA GLU A 33 -0.51 10.91 -30.78
C GLU A 33 -1.85 10.58 -30.10
N ALA A 34 -1.99 9.37 -29.57
CA ALA A 34 -3.09 8.97 -28.71
C ALA A 34 -2.55 8.39 -27.40
N SER A 35 -3.14 8.80 -26.28
CA SER A 35 -2.77 8.39 -24.93
C SER A 35 -3.97 7.77 -24.22
N LEU A 36 -3.88 6.48 -23.93
CA LEU A 36 -4.85 5.74 -23.11
C LEU A 36 -4.30 5.59 -21.68
N PHE A 37 -5.06 6.10 -20.72
CA PHE A 37 -4.93 5.73 -19.31
C PHE A 37 -6.00 4.68 -18.97
N TRP A 38 -5.60 3.61 -18.27
CA TRP A 38 -6.53 2.58 -17.83
C TRP A 38 -6.24 2.15 -16.38
N SER A 39 -7.29 2.09 -15.57
CA SER A 39 -7.31 1.51 -14.23
C SER A 39 -8.68 0.86 -14.00
N GLU A 40 -8.67 -0.35 -13.43
CA GLU A 40 -9.93 -1.04 -13.11
C GLU A 40 -10.77 -0.25 -12.10
N LEU A 41 -10.12 0.40 -11.14
CA LEU A 41 -10.81 1.12 -10.06
C LEU A 41 -10.97 2.61 -10.33
N ALA A 42 -9.98 3.27 -10.93
CA ALA A 42 -10.02 4.72 -11.17
C ALA A 42 -10.59 5.11 -12.55
N GLY A 43 -10.96 4.12 -13.36
CA GLY A 43 -11.52 4.32 -14.68
C GLY A 43 -10.47 4.45 -15.78
N ARG A 44 -10.93 4.93 -16.94
CA ARG A 44 -10.15 4.99 -18.18
C ARG A 44 -10.43 6.27 -18.93
N ARG A 45 -9.40 6.75 -19.63
CA ARG A 45 -9.44 7.98 -20.42
C ARG A 45 -8.58 7.82 -21.66
N LEU A 46 -9.10 8.26 -22.80
CA LEU A 46 -8.39 8.31 -24.06
C LEU A 46 -8.29 9.77 -24.49
N GLU A 47 -7.07 10.25 -24.71
CA GLU A 47 -6.78 11.60 -25.18
C GLU A 47 -6.02 11.52 -26.50
N THR A 48 -6.35 12.38 -27.45
CA THR A 48 -5.64 12.51 -28.73
C THR A 48 -5.00 13.89 -28.83
N LEU A 49 -3.80 13.96 -29.39
CA LEU A 49 -3.14 15.20 -29.78
C LEU A 49 -3.10 15.30 -31.31
N SER A 50 -3.67 16.34 -31.89
CA SER A 50 -3.58 16.58 -33.34
C SER A 50 -2.18 17.05 -33.77
N VAL A 51 -1.90 17.05 -35.08
CA VAL A 51 -0.64 17.59 -35.63
C VAL A 51 -0.45 19.08 -35.27
N GLY A 52 -1.54 19.82 -35.10
CA GLY A 52 -1.54 21.21 -34.64
C GLY A 52 -1.38 21.38 -33.12
N GLY A 53 -1.18 20.31 -32.36
CA GLY A 53 -1.01 20.33 -30.91
C GLY A 53 -2.30 20.50 -30.12
N HIS A 54 -3.47 20.26 -30.72
CA HIS A 54 -4.74 20.38 -30.02
C HIS A 54 -5.09 19.05 -29.33
N ALA A 55 -5.28 19.09 -28.00
CA ALA A 55 -5.68 17.93 -27.22
C ALA A 55 -7.21 17.79 -27.19
N SER A 56 -7.70 16.56 -27.34
CA SER A 56 -9.14 16.24 -27.28
C SER A 56 -9.36 14.90 -26.60
N GLU A 57 -10.36 14.83 -25.72
CA GLU A 57 -10.78 13.58 -25.08
C GLU A 57 -11.70 12.79 -26.02
N GLN A 58 -11.45 11.48 -26.11
CA GLN A 58 -12.18 10.56 -26.98
C GLN A 58 -12.90 9.48 -26.16
N PRO A 59 -14.02 8.93 -26.67
CA PRO A 59 -14.66 7.78 -26.05
C PRO A 59 -13.71 6.57 -26.00
N VAL A 60 -13.59 5.93 -24.84
CA VAL A 60 -12.82 4.69 -24.70
C VAL A 60 -13.61 3.53 -25.30
N PRO A 61 -13.03 2.75 -26.25
CA PRO A 61 -13.73 1.62 -26.85
C PRO A 61 -14.03 0.51 -25.84
N ARG A 62 -15.21 -0.11 -25.91
CA ARG A 62 -15.60 -1.17 -24.97
C ARG A 62 -14.63 -2.35 -24.92
N ALA A 63 -14.02 -2.70 -26.06
CA ALA A 63 -13.03 -3.77 -26.14
C ALA A 63 -11.80 -3.53 -25.24
N VAL A 64 -11.47 -2.27 -24.94
CA VAL A 64 -10.33 -1.93 -24.07
C VAL A 64 -10.54 -2.44 -22.64
N ASP A 65 -11.78 -2.44 -22.12
CA ASP A 65 -12.05 -2.93 -20.77
C ASP A 65 -11.83 -4.46 -20.68
N GLU A 66 -12.31 -5.22 -21.66
CA GLU A 66 -12.11 -6.67 -21.72
C GLU A 66 -10.63 -7.05 -21.88
N LEU A 67 -9.91 -6.35 -22.76
CA LEU A 67 -8.48 -6.54 -22.98
C LEU A 67 -7.66 -6.15 -21.76
N GLY A 68 -8.02 -5.05 -21.07
CA GLY A 68 -7.36 -4.62 -19.84
C GLY A 68 -7.50 -5.63 -18.71
N LEU A 69 -8.71 -6.18 -18.51
CA LEU A 69 -8.95 -7.22 -17.52
C LEU A 69 -8.22 -8.54 -17.84
N ARG A 70 -8.12 -8.92 -19.13
CA ARG A 70 -7.34 -10.09 -19.54
C ARG A 70 -5.84 -9.85 -19.32
N LEU A 71 -5.32 -8.70 -19.73
CA LEU A 71 -3.92 -8.32 -19.53
C LEU A 71 -3.54 -8.28 -18.04
N ARG A 72 -4.39 -7.73 -17.15
CA ARG A 72 -4.17 -7.78 -15.70
C ARG A 72 -4.00 -9.21 -15.18
N ARG A 73 -4.89 -10.12 -15.60
CA ARG A 73 -4.86 -11.52 -15.16
C ARG A 73 -3.62 -12.23 -15.67
N ASP A 74 -3.29 -12.05 -16.95
CA ASP A 74 -2.16 -12.75 -17.57
C ASP A 74 -0.82 -12.23 -17.03
N MET A 75 -0.72 -10.94 -16.70
CA MET A 75 0.46 -10.31 -16.10
C MET A 75 0.54 -10.44 -14.57
N ALA A 76 -0.44 -11.06 -13.91
CA ALA A 76 -0.38 -11.26 -12.47
C ALA A 76 0.74 -12.25 -12.12
N ALA A 77 1.61 -11.87 -11.19
CA ALA A 77 2.67 -12.73 -10.66
C ALA A 77 2.39 -13.08 -9.20
N ALA A 78 2.80 -14.28 -8.77
CA ALA A 78 2.47 -14.82 -7.44
C ALA A 78 2.93 -13.92 -6.28
N GLU A 79 4.10 -13.29 -6.39
CA GLU A 79 4.60 -12.39 -5.34
C GLU A 79 4.24 -10.91 -5.56
N ARG A 80 4.16 -10.46 -6.80
CA ARG A 80 4.00 -9.03 -7.12
C ARG A 80 2.54 -8.61 -7.33
N GLY A 81 1.64 -9.57 -7.48
CA GLY A 81 0.27 -9.35 -7.95
C GLY A 81 0.25 -8.81 -9.37
N THR A 82 -0.76 -7.99 -9.69
CA THR A 82 -0.88 -7.30 -10.98
C THR A 82 -0.65 -5.79 -10.85
N TRP A 83 -0.52 -5.08 -11.97
CA TRP A 83 -0.36 -3.62 -11.99
C TRP A 83 -1.65 -2.88 -11.57
N LEU A 84 -1.55 -1.65 -11.07
CA LEU A 84 -2.69 -0.84 -10.58
C LEU A 84 -3.29 0.05 -11.66
N SER A 85 -2.44 0.55 -12.57
CA SER A 85 -2.85 1.26 -13.77
C SER A 85 -1.86 1.04 -14.91
N MET A 86 -2.30 1.34 -16.12
CA MET A 86 -1.53 1.27 -17.35
C MET A 86 -1.64 2.60 -18.10
N SER A 87 -0.55 3.00 -18.76
CA SER A 87 -0.52 4.06 -19.76
C SER A 87 -0.05 3.46 -21.08
N LEU A 88 -0.86 3.61 -22.13
CA LEU A 88 -0.54 3.23 -23.51
C LEU A 88 -0.45 4.53 -24.32
N VAL A 89 0.71 4.79 -24.92
CA VAL A 89 0.92 5.91 -25.84
C VAL A 89 1.12 5.34 -27.24
N MET A 90 0.46 5.92 -28.23
CA MET A 90 0.45 5.48 -29.62
C MET A 90 0.76 6.65 -30.55
N GLU A 91 1.50 6.37 -31.61
CA GLU A 91 1.78 7.28 -32.72
C GLU A 91 0.93 6.89 -33.94
N ALA A 92 0.61 7.86 -34.79
CA ALA A 92 -0.24 7.65 -35.97
C ALA A 92 0.36 6.68 -37.00
N ASP A 93 1.66 6.41 -36.93
CA ASP A 93 2.36 5.43 -37.78
C ASP A 93 2.21 3.97 -37.29
N GLY A 94 1.52 3.77 -36.16
CA GLY A 94 1.29 2.46 -35.54
C GLY A 94 2.29 2.09 -34.45
N GLY A 95 3.30 2.93 -34.18
CA GLY A 95 4.18 2.78 -33.01
C GLY A 95 3.39 2.90 -31.71
N PHE A 96 3.75 2.12 -30.69
CA PHE A 96 3.15 2.24 -29.36
C PHE A 96 4.10 1.85 -28.23
N THR A 97 3.85 2.39 -27.04
CA THR A 97 4.53 2.04 -25.79
C THR A 97 3.51 1.84 -24.68
N CYS A 98 3.63 0.72 -23.95
CA CYS A 98 2.88 0.48 -22.72
C CYS A 98 3.77 0.69 -21.48
N ARG A 99 3.22 1.31 -20.44
CA ARG A 99 3.84 1.44 -19.12
C ARG A 99 2.87 1.02 -18.04
N PHE A 100 3.37 0.28 -17.06
CA PHE A 100 2.59 -0.25 -15.96
C PHE A 100 3.00 0.39 -14.65
N ASN A 101 2.01 0.83 -13.89
CA ASN A 101 2.21 1.37 -12.55
C ASN A 101 1.82 0.29 -11.53
N TYR A 102 2.79 -0.16 -10.72
CA TYR A 102 2.55 -1.14 -9.67
C TYR A 102 2.42 -0.51 -8.28
N ASP A 103 2.86 0.73 -8.12
CA ASP A 103 3.20 1.27 -6.80
C ASP A 103 2.59 2.63 -6.50
N ARG A 104 2.19 3.44 -7.48
CA ARG A 104 1.60 4.76 -7.20
C ARG A 104 0.10 4.66 -7.02
N ARG A 105 -0.44 5.35 -6.01
CA ARG A 105 -1.88 5.49 -5.81
C ARG A 105 -2.51 6.19 -7.01
N VAL A 106 -3.66 5.67 -7.44
CA VAL A 106 -4.41 6.21 -8.56
C VAL A 106 -5.70 6.85 -8.05
N TYR A 107 -6.02 8.02 -8.58
CA TYR A 107 -7.22 8.79 -8.27
C TYR A 107 -8.05 9.00 -9.53
N ALA A 108 -9.37 9.10 -9.38
CA ALA A 108 -10.28 9.54 -10.43
C ALA A 108 -10.19 11.07 -10.60
N ASN A 109 -9.04 11.57 -11.06
CA ASN A 109 -8.77 12.99 -11.23
C ASN A 109 -8.38 13.30 -12.70
N PRO A 110 -9.19 14.10 -13.43
CA PRO A 110 -8.90 14.50 -14.80
C PRO A 110 -7.61 15.32 -14.96
N GLY A 111 -7.16 16.06 -13.94
CA GLY A 111 -5.93 16.84 -14.02
C GLY A 111 -4.66 15.99 -13.89
N SER A 112 -4.73 14.89 -13.13
CA SER A 112 -3.63 13.95 -12.93
C SER A 112 -4.16 12.71 -12.22
N PRO A 113 -3.99 11.49 -12.79
CA PRO A 113 -4.42 10.27 -12.11
C PRO A 113 -3.59 9.94 -10.86
N PHE A 114 -2.51 10.68 -10.59
CA PHE A 114 -1.62 10.44 -9.43
C PHE A 114 -1.68 11.54 -8.37
N THR A 115 -2.60 12.48 -8.50
CA THR A 115 -2.81 13.56 -7.54
C THR A 115 -4.24 13.52 -7.05
N ALA A 116 -4.47 13.60 -5.74
CA ALA A 116 -5.81 13.77 -5.21
C ALA A 116 -6.40 15.10 -5.72
N GLY A 117 -7.57 15.05 -6.35
CA GLY A 117 -8.29 16.24 -6.83
C GLY A 117 -9.32 16.72 -5.80
N PRO A 118 -9.73 18.00 -5.84
CA PRO A 118 -10.86 18.48 -5.05
C PRO A 118 -12.13 17.72 -5.45
N GLY A 119 -12.73 17.00 -4.49
CA GLY A 119 -13.91 16.16 -4.73
C GLY A 119 -13.63 14.83 -5.45
N ALA A 120 -12.36 14.43 -5.59
CA ALA A 120 -12.02 13.15 -6.20
C ALA A 120 -12.48 12.00 -5.31
N ALA A 121 -13.65 11.44 -5.62
CA ALA A 121 -14.03 10.08 -5.26
C ALA A 121 -13.10 9.11 -6.01
N GLY A 122 -11.83 9.06 -5.61
CA GLY A 122 -10.93 7.99 -6.01
C GLY A 122 -11.37 6.68 -5.36
N PRO A 123 -10.84 5.54 -5.80
CA PRO A 123 -11.07 4.28 -5.11
C PRO A 123 -10.66 4.46 -3.65
N ASP A 124 -11.59 4.18 -2.75
CA ASP A 124 -11.33 4.15 -1.34
C ASP A 124 -10.42 2.97 -1.00
N ASP A 125 -10.00 2.92 0.25
CA ASP A 125 -9.06 1.91 0.71
C ASP A 125 -9.68 0.50 0.69
N GLU A 126 -11.01 0.39 0.82
CA GLU A 126 -11.74 -0.88 0.74
C GLU A 126 -11.72 -1.45 -0.70
N ALA A 127 -11.96 -0.61 -1.70
CA ALA A 127 -11.87 -1.00 -3.11
C ALA A 127 -10.47 -1.52 -3.47
N TRP A 128 -9.42 -0.87 -2.96
CA TRP A 128 -8.06 -1.35 -3.16
C TRP A 128 -7.75 -2.65 -2.39
N ALA A 129 -8.28 -2.81 -1.18
CA ALA A 129 -8.15 -4.06 -0.43
C ALA A 129 -8.79 -5.24 -1.18
N HIS A 130 -9.95 -5.03 -1.80
CA HIS A 130 -10.60 -6.05 -2.63
C HIS A 130 -9.78 -6.38 -3.90
N ASP A 131 -9.15 -5.39 -4.56
CA ASP A 131 -8.25 -5.63 -5.69
C ASP A 131 -7.02 -6.46 -5.28
N LEU A 132 -6.44 -6.18 -4.10
CA LEU A 132 -5.35 -6.98 -3.56
C LEU A 132 -5.77 -8.41 -3.19
N ALA A 133 -6.99 -8.61 -2.69
CA ALA A 133 -7.48 -9.96 -2.43
C ALA A 133 -7.57 -10.80 -3.71
N ARG A 134 -7.90 -10.17 -4.85
CA ARG A 134 -7.92 -10.82 -6.17
C ARG A 134 -6.54 -11.03 -6.77
N PHE A 135 -5.61 -10.11 -6.53
CA PHE A 135 -4.23 -10.19 -7.02
C PHE A 135 -3.24 -10.03 -5.86
N PRO A 136 -3.07 -11.09 -5.05
CA PRO A 136 -2.26 -11.02 -3.84
C PRO A 136 -0.84 -10.56 -4.11
N ARG A 137 -0.29 -9.84 -3.14
CA ARG A 137 1.08 -9.32 -3.16
C ARG A 137 1.80 -9.75 -1.90
N SER A 138 3.07 -10.10 -2.04
CA SER A 138 3.96 -10.25 -0.89
C SER A 138 4.22 -8.86 -0.29
N PRO A 139 4.54 -8.78 1.01
CA PRO A 139 4.78 -7.49 1.68
C PRO A 139 5.81 -6.60 0.97
N ARG A 140 6.80 -7.19 0.29
CA ARG A 140 7.83 -6.46 -0.48
C ARG A 140 7.26 -5.67 -1.67
N TYR A 141 6.13 -6.09 -2.23
CA TYR A 141 5.49 -5.47 -3.41
C TYR A 141 4.19 -4.75 -3.08
N THR A 142 3.85 -4.64 -1.80
CA THR A 142 2.66 -3.90 -1.34
C THR A 142 2.98 -2.40 -1.27
N PRO A 143 2.22 -1.54 -1.97
CA PRO A 143 2.51 -0.11 -2.01
C PRO A 143 2.31 0.59 -0.67
N ALA A 144 3.26 1.40 -0.22
CA ALA A 144 3.26 2.00 1.13
C ALA A 144 2.02 2.86 1.48
N TRP A 145 1.35 3.44 0.49
CA TRP A 145 0.16 4.28 0.69
C TRP A 145 -1.13 3.48 0.91
N LEU A 146 -1.13 2.19 0.58
CA LEU A 146 -2.31 1.37 0.75
C LEU A 146 -2.45 1.09 2.25
N PRO A 147 -3.56 1.45 2.92
CA PRO A 147 -3.67 1.16 4.34
C PRO A 147 -3.67 -0.34 4.54
N GLY A 148 -2.80 -0.80 5.43
CA GLY A 148 -2.49 -2.22 5.55
C GLY A 148 -1.28 -2.70 4.73
N ALA A 149 -0.61 -1.81 3.99
CA ALA A 149 0.70 -2.08 3.41
C ALA A 149 1.82 -2.12 4.47
N GLY A 150 1.58 -1.50 5.62
CA GLY A 150 1.98 -2.08 6.90
C GLY A 150 0.76 -2.81 7.48
N LEU A 151 0.72 -4.12 7.30
CA LEU A 151 -0.24 -5.07 7.92
C LEU A 151 -1.74 -4.71 7.82
N GLY A 152 -2.37 -5.15 6.73
CA GLY A 152 -3.80 -5.04 6.40
C GLY A 152 -4.54 -6.37 6.51
N ILE A 153 -4.16 -7.17 7.49
CA ILE A 153 -5.06 -8.19 8.02
C ILE A 153 -5.87 -7.44 9.10
N ALA A 154 -7.18 -7.72 9.26
CA ALA A 154 -7.85 -7.39 10.52
C ALA A 154 -6.96 -7.91 11.64
N ALA A 155 -6.31 -7.00 12.36
CA ALA A 155 -4.95 -7.25 12.80
C ALA A 155 -4.89 -8.57 13.61
N PRO A 156 -4.24 -9.65 13.12
CA PRO A 156 -4.42 -11.02 13.60
C PRO A 156 -3.58 -11.21 14.86
N TYR A 157 -3.51 -10.17 15.68
CA TYR A 157 -2.77 -10.11 16.93
C TYR A 157 -3.49 -10.90 18.02
N ASP A 158 -4.68 -11.45 17.75
CA ASP A 158 -5.27 -12.51 18.56
C ASP A 158 -4.28 -13.69 18.74
N VAL A 159 -3.45 -13.98 17.73
CA VAL A 159 -2.40 -15.00 17.86
C VAL A 159 -1.30 -14.60 18.84
N LEU A 160 -1.19 -13.33 19.20
CA LEU A 160 -0.28 -12.81 20.24
C LEU A 160 -0.95 -12.71 21.61
N ALA A 161 -2.25 -12.96 21.73
CA ALA A 161 -2.98 -12.84 22.99
C ALA A 161 -2.51 -13.83 24.06
N ASP A 162 -1.79 -14.89 23.67
CA ASP A 162 -1.13 -15.85 24.56
C ASP A 162 0.41 -15.78 24.49
N ALA A 163 0.96 -14.89 23.66
CA ALA A 163 2.39 -14.78 23.45
C ALA A 163 3.06 -14.09 24.64
N TRP A 164 4.33 -14.40 24.88
CA TRP A 164 5.07 -13.79 25.97
C TRP A 164 5.08 -12.25 25.85
N GLY A 165 4.75 -11.55 26.94
CA GLY A 165 4.77 -10.08 27.03
C GLY A 165 3.59 -9.34 26.37
N TRP A 166 3.06 -9.85 25.26
CA TRP A 166 1.99 -9.20 24.48
C TRP A 166 0.66 -8.95 25.24
N PRO A 167 0.19 -9.82 26.16
CA PRO A 167 -0.99 -9.51 26.98
C PRO A 167 -0.85 -8.22 27.79
N GLY A 168 0.35 -7.93 28.30
CA GLY A 168 0.62 -6.68 29.01
C GLY A 168 0.61 -5.47 28.08
N VAL A 169 1.14 -5.63 26.86
CA VAL A 169 1.07 -4.60 25.81
C VAL A 169 -0.38 -4.30 25.46
N PHE A 170 -1.22 -5.32 25.26
CA PHE A 170 -2.64 -5.11 24.93
C PHE A 170 -3.42 -4.46 26.07
N ALA A 171 -3.16 -4.86 27.32
CA ALA A 171 -3.77 -4.22 28.48
C ALA A 171 -3.39 -2.72 28.57
N SER A 172 -2.12 -2.39 28.31
CA SER A 172 -1.68 -0.99 28.26
C SER A 172 -2.32 -0.23 27.09
N VAL A 173 -2.38 -0.82 25.88
CA VAL A 173 -3.06 -0.20 24.73
C VAL A 173 -4.52 0.12 25.04
N GLU A 174 -5.24 -0.81 25.65
CA GLU A 174 -6.62 -0.61 26.10
C GLU A 174 -6.72 0.56 27.08
N GLN A 175 -5.95 0.51 28.17
CA GLN A 175 -5.95 1.54 29.21
C GLN A 175 -5.61 2.94 28.64
N GLN A 176 -4.57 3.03 27.81
CA GLN A 176 -4.11 4.31 27.25
C GLN A 176 -5.09 4.84 26.19
N THR A 177 -5.73 3.96 25.43
CA THR A 177 -6.79 4.34 24.48
C THR A 177 -7.99 4.93 25.20
N ASP A 178 -8.47 4.25 26.24
CA ASP A 178 -9.63 4.71 27.02
C ASP A 178 -9.32 6.04 27.72
N ALA A 179 -8.11 6.20 28.27
CA ALA A 179 -7.65 7.46 28.86
C ALA A 179 -7.58 8.60 27.82
N ALA A 180 -7.06 8.33 26.63
CA ALA A 180 -6.95 9.32 25.57
C ALA A 180 -8.33 9.74 25.03
N LEU A 181 -9.25 8.80 24.84
CA LEU A 181 -10.63 9.10 24.41
C LEU A 181 -11.35 9.94 25.45
N ALA A 182 -11.25 9.59 26.74
CA ALA A 182 -11.84 10.34 27.84
C ALA A 182 -11.29 11.78 27.92
N ALA A 183 -9.97 11.95 27.79
CA ALA A 183 -9.33 13.26 27.81
C ALA A 183 -9.75 14.17 26.63
N ASN A 184 -10.08 13.57 25.48
CA ASN A 184 -10.51 14.29 24.28
C ASN A 184 -12.03 14.37 24.11
N GLY A 185 -12.83 13.78 25.02
CA GLY A 185 -14.28 13.70 24.88
C GLY A 185 -14.74 12.97 23.61
N ALA A 186 -13.92 12.04 23.12
CA ALA A 186 -14.07 11.39 21.83
C ALA A 186 -14.73 10.01 21.98
N VAL A 187 -15.57 9.62 21.02
CA VAL A 187 -16.22 8.30 20.99
C VAL A 187 -15.93 7.65 19.63
N PRO A 188 -15.35 6.44 19.60
CA PRO A 188 -15.14 5.71 18.35
C PRO A 188 -16.45 5.40 17.60
N PRO A 189 -16.42 5.22 16.27
CA PRO A 189 -15.24 5.34 15.42
C PRO A 189 -14.85 6.81 15.19
N LEU A 190 -13.55 7.10 15.25
CA LEU A 190 -13.05 8.46 15.01
C LEU A 190 -12.86 8.72 13.50
N ALA A 191 -12.99 10.00 13.10
CA ALA A 191 -12.57 10.42 11.78
C ALA A 191 -11.07 10.11 11.57
N PRO A 192 -10.61 9.80 10.34
CA PRO A 192 -9.25 9.33 10.12
C PRO A 192 -8.14 10.22 10.69
N ALA A 193 -8.29 11.55 10.59
CA ALA A 193 -7.33 12.51 11.12
C ALA A 193 -7.28 12.52 12.66
N ASP A 194 -8.45 12.43 13.32
CA ASP A 194 -8.55 12.37 14.77
C ASP A 194 -8.01 11.04 15.31
N ALA A 195 -8.33 9.93 14.63
CA ALA A 195 -7.79 8.61 14.94
C ALA A 195 -6.27 8.57 14.86
N GLU A 196 -5.67 9.25 13.88
CA GLU A 196 -4.22 9.33 13.74
C GLU A 196 -3.58 10.18 14.87
N ALA A 197 -4.20 11.31 15.22
CA ALA A 197 -3.73 12.17 16.30
C ALA A 197 -3.79 11.46 17.66
N VAL A 198 -4.93 10.84 17.99
CA VAL A 198 -5.12 10.05 19.22
C VAL A 198 -4.18 8.84 19.20
N GLY A 199 -4.06 8.15 18.07
CA GLY A 199 -3.21 6.97 17.94
C GLY A 199 -1.73 7.24 18.26
N ARG A 200 -1.19 8.40 17.84
CA ARG A 200 0.17 8.80 18.21
C ARG A 200 0.35 9.02 19.71
N LEU A 201 -0.63 9.62 20.37
CA LEU A 201 -0.58 9.84 21.83
C LEU A 201 -0.60 8.52 22.59
N VAL A 202 -1.49 7.61 22.18
CA VAL A 202 -1.60 6.26 22.77
C VAL A 202 -0.31 5.48 22.57
N LEU A 203 0.22 5.43 21.35
CA LEU A 203 1.48 4.71 21.07
C LEU A 203 2.63 5.22 21.95
N SER A 204 2.79 6.54 22.05
CA SER A 204 3.81 7.17 22.91
C SER A 204 3.64 6.75 24.37
N ALA A 205 2.40 6.78 24.88
CA ALA A 205 2.09 6.38 26.25
C ALA A 205 2.38 4.89 26.51
N VAL A 206 2.02 4.00 25.59
CA VAL A 206 2.28 2.55 25.70
C VAL A 206 3.77 2.26 25.69
N VAL A 207 4.56 2.94 24.84
CA VAL A 207 6.02 2.76 24.82
C VAL A 207 6.63 3.19 26.16
N ALA A 208 6.23 4.35 26.67
CA ALA A 208 6.70 4.87 27.96
C ALA A 208 6.30 3.99 29.15
N ASP A 209 5.14 3.32 29.08
CA ASP A 209 4.59 2.46 30.13
C ASP A 209 5.18 1.04 30.10
N VAL A 210 5.27 0.42 28.91
CA VAL A 210 5.56 -1.01 28.76
C VAL A 210 7.00 -1.30 28.34
N LEU A 211 7.67 -0.37 27.67
CA LEU A 211 8.96 -0.66 27.05
C LEU A 211 10.11 0.10 27.71
N GLU A 212 9.95 1.41 27.94
CA GLU A 212 11.02 2.25 28.50
C GLU A 212 11.47 1.87 29.92
N PRO A 213 10.59 1.42 30.84
CA PRO A 213 11.01 1.01 32.17
C PRO A 213 11.81 -0.29 32.19
N HIS A 214 11.88 -1.00 31.06
CA HIS A 214 12.45 -2.34 30.98
C HIS A 214 13.78 -2.37 30.22
N HIS A 215 14.51 -3.48 30.41
CA HIS A 215 15.71 -3.78 29.64
C HIS A 215 15.35 -4.13 28.19
N LEU A 216 16.33 -4.00 27.29
CA LEU A 216 16.23 -4.34 25.88
C LEU A 216 15.71 -5.77 25.65
N ALA A 217 15.99 -6.70 26.57
CA ALA A 217 15.42 -8.05 26.59
C ALA A 217 13.90 -8.11 26.35
N THR A 218 13.14 -7.14 26.88
CA THR A 218 11.67 -7.12 26.74
C THR A 218 11.27 -6.84 25.30
N LEU A 219 11.85 -5.81 24.70
CA LEU A 219 11.62 -5.46 23.31
C LEU A 219 12.02 -6.61 22.37
N LEU A 220 13.18 -7.23 22.62
CA LEU A 220 13.67 -8.38 21.86
C LEU A 220 12.75 -9.61 22.01
N GLY A 221 12.21 -9.82 23.21
CA GLY A 221 11.24 -10.89 23.46
C GLY A 221 9.95 -10.69 22.68
N LEU A 222 9.36 -9.49 22.72
CA LEU A 222 8.16 -9.16 21.95
C LEU A 222 8.37 -9.35 20.45
N HIS A 223 9.51 -8.87 19.94
CA HIS A 223 9.90 -9.05 18.54
C HIS A 223 10.01 -10.53 18.15
N ARG A 224 10.71 -11.33 18.96
CA ARG A 224 10.87 -12.77 18.71
C ARG A 224 9.52 -13.50 18.65
N GLU A 225 8.60 -13.18 19.55
CA GLU A 225 7.25 -13.77 19.55
C GLU A 225 6.47 -13.41 18.27
N ALA A 226 6.56 -12.15 17.82
CA ALA A 226 5.92 -11.69 16.59
C ALA A 226 6.55 -12.30 15.33
N VAL A 227 7.88 -12.45 15.27
CA VAL A 227 8.58 -13.16 14.18
C VAL A 227 8.19 -14.63 14.17
N GLY A 228 8.15 -15.31 15.32
CA GLY A 228 7.76 -16.71 15.43
C GLY A 228 6.36 -16.99 14.91
N ARG A 229 5.47 -16.00 15.01
CA ARG A 229 4.10 -16.02 14.48
C ARG A 229 3.95 -15.44 13.06
N ARG A 230 5.07 -15.09 12.43
CA ARG A 230 5.14 -14.53 11.06
C ARG A 230 4.41 -13.21 10.89
N LEU A 231 4.32 -12.43 11.96
CA LEU A 231 3.75 -11.08 11.94
C LEU A 231 4.81 -10.01 11.63
N LEU A 232 6.07 -10.30 11.94
CA LEU A 232 7.23 -9.46 11.62
C LEU A 232 8.28 -10.27 10.86
N PRO A 233 9.06 -9.62 9.97
CA PRO A 233 10.24 -10.22 9.39
C PRO A 233 11.36 -10.36 10.43
N ASP A 234 12.25 -11.31 10.22
CA ASP A 234 13.48 -11.39 11.02
C ASP A 234 14.40 -10.19 10.73
N VAL A 235 15.11 -9.72 11.75
CA VAL A 235 15.98 -8.54 11.66
C VAL A 235 17.45 -8.99 11.77
N PRO A 236 18.26 -8.80 10.72
CA PRO A 236 19.66 -9.20 10.74
C PRO A 236 20.45 -8.48 11.85
N GLY A 237 21.27 -9.24 12.58
CA GLY A 237 22.16 -8.70 13.62
C GLY A 237 21.52 -8.54 15.00
N VAL A 238 20.27 -8.99 15.20
CA VAL A 238 19.61 -8.97 16.51
C VAL A 238 20.39 -9.72 17.59
N ASP A 239 21.05 -10.84 17.24
CA ASP A 239 21.86 -11.62 18.17
C ASP A 239 23.10 -10.85 18.70
N GLY A 240 23.47 -9.74 18.05
CA GLY A 240 24.57 -8.87 18.49
C GLY A 240 24.16 -7.80 19.50
N LEU A 241 22.86 -7.69 19.84
CA LEU A 241 22.36 -6.73 20.82
C LEU A 241 22.50 -7.28 22.23
N ASP A 242 22.94 -6.45 23.18
CA ASP A 242 23.02 -6.84 24.60
C ASP A 242 21.63 -6.72 25.27
N PRO A 243 20.96 -7.84 25.59
CA PRO A 243 19.62 -7.81 26.17
C PRO A 243 19.60 -7.23 27.60
N ALA A 244 20.75 -7.15 28.28
CA ALA A 244 20.85 -6.66 29.65
C ALA A 244 20.89 -5.12 29.74
N LEU A 245 21.08 -4.41 28.63
CA LEU A 245 21.10 -2.95 28.63
C LEU A 245 19.69 -2.37 28.86
N PRO A 246 19.56 -1.28 29.63
CA PRO A 246 18.36 -0.46 29.60
C PRO A 246 18.04 0.00 28.16
N LEU A 247 16.76 0.02 27.77
CA LEU A 247 16.38 0.40 26.41
C LEU A 247 16.91 1.79 26.01
N LEU A 248 16.90 2.74 26.94
CA LEU A 248 17.41 4.09 26.70
C LEU A 248 18.91 4.10 26.37
N GLU A 249 19.71 3.32 27.10
CA GLU A 249 21.15 3.19 26.86
C GLU A 249 21.43 2.44 25.54
N ALA A 250 20.63 1.42 25.22
CA ALA A 250 20.73 0.72 23.94
C ALA A 250 20.46 1.65 22.75
N ARG A 251 19.51 2.59 22.87
CA ARG A 251 19.22 3.60 21.84
C ARG A 251 20.40 4.54 21.56
N GLU A 252 21.22 4.85 22.57
CA GLU A 252 22.41 5.68 22.38
C GLU A 252 23.44 5.03 21.44
N GLN A 253 23.47 3.70 21.39
CA GLN A 253 24.34 2.94 20.48
C GLN A 253 23.85 2.93 19.03
N SER A 254 22.56 3.23 18.80
CA SER A 254 21.92 3.46 17.50
C SER A 254 22.33 2.45 16.41
N SER A 255 22.06 1.16 16.66
CA SER A 255 22.34 0.10 15.69
C SER A 255 21.18 -0.08 14.69
N PRO A 256 21.47 -0.45 13.42
CA PRO A 256 20.42 -0.78 12.45
C PRO A 256 19.49 -1.91 12.92
N ALA A 257 20.02 -2.89 13.66
CA ALA A 257 19.23 -3.99 14.21
C ALA A 257 18.22 -3.50 15.25
N LEU A 258 18.63 -2.62 16.17
CA LEU A 258 17.73 -2.05 17.18
C LEU A 258 16.61 -1.24 16.51
N LEU A 259 16.95 -0.39 15.53
CA LEU A 259 15.95 0.40 14.80
C LEU A 259 14.95 -0.48 14.05
N GLY A 260 15.42 -1.58 13.44
CA GLY A 260 14.54 -2.56 12.78
C GLY A 260 13.57 -3.22 13.75
N VAL A 261 14.06 -3.63 14.93
CA VAL A 261 13.25 -4.24 15.99
C VAL A 261 12.22 -3.24 16.52
N GLU A 262 12.62 -2.02 16.86
CA GLU A 262 11.72 -0.97 17.34
C GLU A 262 10.63 -0.65 16.31
N ALA A 263 11.01 -0.44 15.06
CA ALA A 263 10.06 -0.18 13.99
C ALA A 263 9.03 -1.31 13.82
N GLY A 264 9.47 -2.57 13.89
CA GLY A 264 8.58 -3.73 13.82
C GLY A 264 7.60 -3.79 14.99
N VAL A 265 8.09 -3.74 16.23
CA VAL A 265 7.24 -3.82 17.43
C VAL A 265 6.29 -2.62 17.51
N TYR A 266 6.76 -1.40 17.22
CA TYR A 266 5.92 -0.19 17.27
C TYR A 266 4.89 -0.18 16.15
N GLY A 267 5.23 -0.74 14.99
CA GLY A 267 4.26 -0.99 13.92
C GLY A 267 3.09 -1.84 14.43
N VAL A 268 3.37 -3.00 15.03
CA VAL A 268 2.33 -3.88 15.60
C VAL A 268 1.47 -3.16 16.64
N ILE A 269 2.09 -2.45 17.59
CA ILE A 269 1.34 -1.68 18.61
C ILE A 269 0.46 -0.62 17.95
N GLY A 270 1.01 0.14 17.01
CA GLY A 270 0.28 1.17 16.26
C GLY A 270 -0.91 0.59 15.49
N ASP A 271 -0.78 -0.62 14.96
CA ASP A 271 -1.84 -1.31 14.23
C ASP A 271 -2.99 -1.73 15.16
N VAL A 272 -2.67 -2.26 16.35
CA VAL A 272 -3.66 -2.57 17.41
C VAL A 272 -4.43 -1.31 17.81
N VAL A 273 -3.70 -0.21 18.05
CA VAL A 273 -4.29 1.09 18.43
C VAL A 273 -5.24 1.60 17.33
N ARG A 274 -4.79 1.57 16.06
CA ARG A 274 -5.61 2.00 14.92
C ARG A 274 -6.86 1.16 14.76
N ALA A 275 -6.78 -0.15 14.96
CA ALA A 275 -7.94 -1.04 14.90
C ALA A 275 -8.99 -0.64 15.95
N ARG A 276 -8.56 -0.33 17.19
CA ARG A 276 -9.48 0.07 18.28
C ARG A 276 -10.12 1.44 18.09
N LEU A 277 -9.42 2.39 17.44
CA LEU A 277 -9.96 3.74 17.20
C LEU A 277 -10.91 3.82 15.99
N ARG A 278 -10.86 2.82 15.10
CA ARG A 278 -11.64 2.77 13.84
C ARG A 278 -12.74 1.70 13.83
N GLY A 279 -12.61 0.67 14.67
CA GLY A 279 -13.64 -0.33 14.92
C GLY A 279 -14.83 0.23 15.69
#